data_AF-A0A378L0R7-F1
#
_entry.id   AF-A0A378L0R7-F1
#
_cell.length_a   1.000
_cell.length_b   1.000
_cell.length_c   1.000
_cell.angle_alpha   90.00
_cell.angle_beta   90.00
_cell.angle_gamma   90.00
#
_symmetry.space_group_name_H-M   'P 1'
#
loop_
_entity.id
_entity.type
_entity.pdbx_description
1 polymer ?
#
loop_
_entity_poly.entity_id
_entity_poly.type
_entity_poly.pdbx_seq_one_letter_code
_entity_poly.pdbx_strand_id
1 'polypeptide(L)'
;MRSNKFRDWLNQMGNQQFVFNPICSEQLDRVLTDKSIQKSIARSKKNQLLYSYVESKIVSDYASIIDCKLRDVFYTLSLDDFKDPKGFECKDKSSSNQYSYFDIRNKLEFFLKQDIQQHHDQPDAKLNAFRRWIGISDVLLRRHCYEGFLLVFTNLQLIASPNLIKGLPQGIQNTYHELCQLNSPHKNHLALRNFIKNNSNETNFSPLIFTYHAIAVINESILHIREQDIVLKSRKKEVRREIHRLQHEMDSSDFKKLHKLVENREHIPRDLKYGNRYMISLLREFKRIPKALQNNQKILCEQKEQRTDLINTIAKEQSFKGKTLPAYLEKTFNRISFRYNKQNLERNLGIVTKEPVSHRDTAPSRLYSHSLRPSFWNRKGKSAEQHWNETFTPSCLHSR
;
A
#
# COMPACT_ATOMS: atom_id res chain seq x y z
N MET A 1 -29.55 42.13 -0.66
CA MET A 1 -29.44 41.13 -1.75
C MET A 1 -28.59 39.95 -1.30
N ARG A 2 -29.02 38.69 -1.53
CA ARG A 2 -28.18 37.51 -1.27
C ARG A 2 -27.04 37.48 -2.29
N SER A 3 -25.81 37.71 -1.83
CA SER A 3 -24.58 37.66 -2.64
C SER A 3 -24.36 36.24 -3.20
N ASN A 4 -24.54 36.04 -4.50
CA ASN A 4 -24.36 34.77 -5.21
C ASN A 4 -22.93 34.55 -5.73
N LYS A 5 -21.95 35.23 -5.13
CA LYS A 5 -20.54 35.25 -5.54
C LYS A 5 -19.94 33.90 -5.95
N PHE A 6 -20.26 32.78 -5.27
CA PHE A 6 -19.73 31.47 -5.68
C PHE A 6 -20.27 31.02 -7.04
N ARG A 7 -21.57 31.20 -7.27
CA ARG A 7 -22.21 30.88 -8.55
C ARG A 7 -21.80 31.88 -9.63
N ASP A 8 -21.68 33.15 -9.27
CA ASP A 8 -21.23 34.19 -10.19
C ASP A 8 -19.80 33.89 -10.65
N TRP A 9 -18.92 33.45 -9.75
CA TRP A 9 -17.57 32.97 -10.07
C TRP A 9 -17.59 31.74 -11.01
N LEU A 10 -18.42 30.74 -10.75
CA LEU A 10 -18.57 29.58 -11.64
C LEU A 10 -19.11 29.98 -13.03
N ASN A 11 -19.93 31.02 -13.11
CA ASN A 11 -20.52 31.50 -14.36
C ASN A 11 -19.61 32.49 -15.12
N GLN A 12 -18.49 32.94 -14.54
CA GLN A 12 -17.53 33.79 -15.25
C GLN A 12 -16.99 33.08 -16.50
N MET A 13 -16.75 33.85 -17.55
CA MET A 13 -16.06 33.38 -18.76
C MET A 13 -14.74 32.72 -18.36
N GLY A 14 -14.54 31.46 -18.78
CA GLY A 14 -13.41 30.61 -18.37
C GLY A 14 -13.72 29.55 -17.30
N ASN A 15 -14.82 29.68 -16.54
CA ASN A 15 -15.22 28.73 -15.49
C ASN A 15 -16.47 27.90 -15.83
N GLN A 16 -17.10 28.13 -16.99
CA GLN A 16 -18.30 27.40 -17.41
C GLN A 16 -18.09 25.88 -17.51
N GLN A 17 -16.86 25.44 -17.78
CA GLN A 17 -16.44 24.03 -17.80
C GLN A 17 -15.39 23.73 -16.73
N PHE A 18 -15.44 24.46 -15.61
CA PHE A 18 -14.43 24.44 -14.54
C PHE A 18 -13.98 23.02 -14.13
N VAL A 19 -14.92 22.10 -13.93
CA VAL A 19 -14.62 20.72 -13.49
C VAL A 19 -13.85 19.89 -14.52
N PHE A 20 -13.78 20.34 -15.78
CA PHE A 20 -13.03 19.68 -16.84
C PHE A 20 -11.65 20.31 -17.08
N ASN A 21 -11.35 21.42 -16.41
CA ASN A 21 -10.05 22.07 -16.51
C ASN A 21 -8.97 21.22 -15.81
N PRO A 22 -7.77 21.07 -16.40
CA PRO A 22 -6.67 20.37 -15.74
C PRO A 22 -6.33 20.98 -14.39
N ILE A 23 -6.30 20.15 -13.36
CA ILE A 23 -5.93 20.54 -11.99
C ILE A 23 -6.86 21.64 -11.44
N CYS A 24 -8.17 21.48 -11.64
CA CYS A 24 -9.17 22.43 -11.16
C CYS A 24 -9.19 22.56 -9.62
N SER A 25 -8.73 21.56 -8.86
CA SER A 25 -8.59 21.63 -7.39
C SER A 25 -7.84 22.89 -6.93
N GLU A 26 -6.69 23.18 -7.56
CA GLU A 26 -5.85 24.33 -7.28
C GLU A 26 -6.61 25.65 -7.33
N GLN A 27 -7.40 25.81 -8.37
CA GLN A 27 -8.18 27.02 -8.59
C GLN A 27 -9.36 27.10 -7.61
N LEU A 28 -10.01 25.98 -7.30
CA LEU A 28 -11.06 25.93 -6.27
C LEU A 28 -10.50 26.35 -4.91
N ASP A 29 -9.36 25.80 -4.51
CA ASP A 29 -8.76 26.03 -3.20
C ASP A 29 -8.35 27.50 -3.01
N ARG A 30 -7.79 28.13 -4.06
CA ARG A 30 -7.51 29.58 -4.06
C ARG A 30 -8.77 30.40 -3.87
N VAL A 31 -9.85 30.07 -4.59
CA VAL A 31 -11.13 30.79 -4.52
C VAL A 31 -11.79 30.63 -3.16
N LEU A 32 -11.62 29.48 -2.52
CA LEU A 32 -12.12 29.24 -1.17
C LEU A 32 -11.40 30.05 -0.10
N THR A 33 -10.25 30.66 -0.37
CA THR A 33 -9.62 31.60 0.59
C THR A 33 -10.41 32.90 0.75
N ASP A 34 -11.28 33.26 -0.21
CA ASP A 34 -12.13 34.45 -0.13
C ASP A 34 -13.32 34.21 0.83
N LYS A 35 -13.30 34.90 1.97
CA LYS A 35 -14.37 34.87 2.98
C LYS A 35 -15.76 35.18 2.40
N SER A 36 -15.85 36.00 1.36
CA SER A 36 -17.10 36.35 0.71
C SER A 36 -17.67 35.21 -0.14
N ILE A 37 -16.80 34.41 -0.76
CA ILE A 37 -17.18 33.15 -1.42
C ILE A 37 -17.59 32.12 -0.37
N GLN A 38 -16.80 31.91 0.69
CA GLN A 38 -17.15 31.00 1.78
C GLN A 38 -18.53 31.35 2.37
N LYS A 39 -18.80 32.64 2.65
CA LYS A 39 -20.11 33.12 3.11
C LYS A 39 -21.22 32.88 2.07
N SER A 40 -20.93 33.03 0.78
CA SER A 40 -21.90 32.78 -0.30
C SER A 40 -22.29 31.29 -0.38
N ILE A 41 -21.33 30.39 -0.19
CA ILE A 41 -21.58 28.94 -0.09
C ILE A 41 -22.41 28.66 1.17
N ALA A 42 -21.95 29.11 2.34
CA ALA A 42 -22.59 28.77 3.61
C ALA A 42 -24.03 29.27 3.76
N ARG A 43 -24.39 30.39 3.13
CA ARG A 43 -25.73 31.01 3.25
C ARG A 43 -26.76 30.53 2.21
N SER A 44 -26.38 29.68 1.26
CA SER A 44 -27.25 29.27 0.15
C SER A 44 -27.23 27.75 -0.06
N LYS A 45 -28.38 27.08 0.16
CA LYS A 45 -28.54 25.63 -0.09
C LYS A 45 -28.15 25.23 -1.51
N LYS A 46 -28.47 26.08 -2.50
CA LYS A 46 -28.10 25.84 -3.90
C LYS A 46 -26.58 25.89 -4.10
N ASN A 47 -25.89 26.84 -3.46
CA ASN A 47 -24.42 26.94 -3.56
C ASN A 47 -23.73 25.80 -2.80
N GLN A 48 -24.30 25.34 -1.68
CA GLN A 48 -23.80 24.16 -0.97
C GLN A 48 -23.89 22.90 -1.83
N LEU A 49 -25.03 22.66 -2.47
CA LEU A 49 -25.20 21.52 -3.39
C LEU A 49 -24.24 21.60 -4.57
N LEU A 50 -24.07 22.79 -5.15
CA LEU A 50 -23.15 23.00 -6.26
C LEU A 50 -21.68 22.79 -5.84
N TYR A 51 -21.29 23.30 -4.68
CA TYR A 51 -19.96 23.08 -4.12
C TYR A 51 -19.71 21.59 -3.85
N SER A 52 -20.67 20.90 -3.22
CA SER A 52 -20.60 19.47 -2.94
C SER A 52 -20.47 18.65 -4.23
N TYR A 53 -21.22 19.01 -5.28
CA TYR A 53 -21.10 18.39 -6.60
C TYR A 53 -19.69 18.58 -7.19
N VAL A 54 -19.16 19.80 -7.17
CA VAL A 54 -17.81 20.10 -7.68
C VAL A 54 -16.75 19.30 -6.91
N GLU A 55 -16.78 19.30 -5.58
CA GLU A 55 -15.84 18.53 -4.77
C GLU A 55 -15.96 17.02 -5.01
N SER A 56 -17.18 16.48 -5.07
CA SER A 56 -17.41 15.06 -5.35
C SER A 56 -16.89 14.66 -6.74
N LYS A 57 -17.04 15.56 -7.71
CA LYS A 57 -16.53 15.36 -9.07
C LYS A 57 -15.00 15.31 -9.08
N ILE A 58 -14.32 16.27 -8.44
CA ILE A 58 -12.85 16.28 -8.33
C ILE A 58 -12.35 15.02 -7.63
N VAL A 59 -12.96 14.65 -6.50
CA VAL A 59 -12.61 13.43 -5.75
C VAL A 59 -12.72 12.19 -6.64
N SER A 60 -13.85 12.03 -7.34
CA SER A 60 -14.09 10.91 -8.24
C SER A 60 -13.10 10.87 -9.41
N ASP A 61 -12.76 12.04 -9.96
CA ASP A 61 -11.88 12.19 -11.11
C ASP A 61 -10.42 11.89 -10.75
N TYR A 62 -9.94 12.40 -9.61
CA TYR A 62 -8.57 12.12 -9.15
C TYR A 62 -8.41 10.66 -8.73
N ALA A 63 -9.43 10.07 -8.09
CA ALA A 63 -9.44 8.63 -7.85
C ALA A 63 -9.42 7.83 -9.16
N SER A 64 -10.09 8.31 -10.22
CA SER A 64 -10.08 7.64 -11.53
C SER A 64 -8.71 7.73 -12.20
N ILE A 65 -8.03 8.89 -12.12
CA ILE A 65 -6.66 9.04 -12.63
C ILE A 65 -5.72 8.05 -11.94
N ILE A 66 -5.76 7.98 -10.61
CA ILE A 66 -4.89 7.09 -9.83
C ILE A 66 -5.16 5.63 -10.16
N ASP A 67 -6.43 5.22 -10.11
CA ASP A 67 -6.85 3.85 -10.37
C ASP A 67 -6.48 3.40 -11.80
N CYS A 68 -6.85 4.20 -12.81
CA CYS A 68 -6.54 3.85 -14.21
C CYS A 68 -5.04 3.81 -14.47
N LYS A 69 -4.28 4.84 -14.03
CA LYS A 69 -2.85 4.89 -14.35
C LYS A 69 -2.03 3.85 -13.62
N LEU A 70 -2.38 3.48 -12.39
CA LEU A 70 -1.74 2.37 -11.70
C LEU A 70 -2.09 1.01 -12.33
N ARG A 71 -3.34 0.83 -12.77
CA ARG A 71 -3.75 -0.39 -13.49
C ARG A 71 -3.08 -0.51 -14.86
N ASP A 72 -2.98 0.59 -15.61
CA ASP A 72 -2.32 0.62 -16.91
C ASP A 72 -0.90 0.05 -16.81
N VAL A 73 -0.10 0.53 -15.85
CA VAL A 73 1.26 -0.03 -15.63
C VAL A 73 1.25 -1.42 -15.02
N PHE A 74 0.29 -1.73 -14.15
CA PHE A 74 0.16 -3.08 -13.59
C PHE A 74 -0.07 -4.14 -14.67
N TYR A 75 -0.86 -3.83 -15.71
CA TYR A 75 -1.08 -4.73 -16.85
C TYR A 75 0.14 -4.87 -17.75
N THR A 76 1.09 -3.92 -17.71
CA THR A 76 2.37 -4.06 -18.45
C THR A 76 3.39 -4.93 -17.72
N LEU A 77 3.23 -5.16 -16.41
CA LEU A 77 4.13 -6.03 -15.66
C LEU A 77 3.94 -7.48 -16.09
N SER A 78 5.04 -8.14 -16.41
CA SER A 78 5.05 -9.57 -16.69
C SER A 78 5.01 -10.37 -15.39
N LEU A 79 4.55 -11.62 -15.45
CA LEU A 79 4.64 -12.52 -14.30
C LEU A 79 6.09 -12.80 -13.88
N ASP A 80 7.05 -12.66 -14.81
CA ASP A 80 8.48 -12.80 -14.52
C ASP A 80 9.02 -11.65 -13.67
N ASP A 81 8.47 -10.43 -13.83
CA ASP A 81 8.80 -9.28 -12.98
C ASP A 81 8.48 -9.57 -11.50
N PHE A 82 7.48 -10.42 -11.22
CA PHE A 82 7.14 -10.83 -9.85
C PHE A 82 7.95 -12.03 -9.36
N LYS A 83 8.49 -12.86 -10.25
CA LYS A 83 9.32 -14.01 -9.87
C LYS A 83 10.65 -13.59 -9.25
N ASP A 84 11.22 -12.48 -9.71
CA ASP A 84 12.38 -11.80 -9.12
C ASP A 84 11.98 -10.41 -8.59
N PRO A 85 11.57 -10.31 -7.30
CA PRO A 85 11.06 -9.07 -6.74
C PRO A 85 12.15 -8.03 -6.47
N LYS A 86 13.44 -8.33 -6.68
CA LYS A 86 14.55 -7.39 -6.42
C LYS A 86 14.40 -6.08 -7.17
N GLY A 87 13.81 -6.11 -8.37
CA GLY A 87 13.55 -4.92 -9.15
C GLY A 87 12.44 -4.03 -8.59
N PHE A 88 11.58 -4.54 -7.71
CA PHE A 88 10.64 -3.74 -6.91
C PHE A 88 11.28 -3.13 -5.66
N GLU A 89 12.41 -3.67 -5.18
CA GLU A 89 13.12 -3.15 -4.00
C GLU A 89 14.24 -2.19 -4.37
N CYS A 90 14.87 -2.39 -5.52
CA CYS A 90 16.06 -1.66 -5.95
C CYS A 90 15.92 -1.17 -7.39
N LYS A 91 15.95 0.16 -7.56
CA LYS A 91 15.80 0.84 -8.86
C LYS A 91 16.82 0.38 -9.90
N ASP A 92 18.05 0.10 -9.48
CA ASP A 92 19.14 -0.33 -10.37
C ASP A 92 18.96 -1.77 -10.88
N LYS A 93 18.06 -2.54 -10.27
CA LYS A 93 17.73 -3.92 -10.64
C LYS A 93 16.35 -4.02 -11.29
N SER A 94 15.67 -2.90 -11.52
CA SER A 94 14.33 -2.86 -12.09
C SER A 94 14.37 -3.19 -13.57
N SER A 95 13.44 -4.04 -14.01
CA SER A 95 13.08 -4.13 -15.42
C SER A 95 12.48 -2.83 -15.93
N SER A 96 12.38 -2.67 -17.25
CA SER A 96 11.71 -1.51 -17.86
C SER A 96 10.26 -1.34 -17.39
N ASN A 97 9.55 -2.45 -17.14
CA ASN A 97 8.16 -2.43 -16.68
C ASN A 97 8.08 -2.03 -15.19
N GLN A 98 8.96 -2.57 -14.35
CA GLN A 98 9.06 -2.18 -12.94
C GLN A 98 9.44 -0.70 -12.79
N TYR A 99 10.38 -0.23 -13.61
CA TYR A 99 10.73 1.20 -13.67
C TYR A 99 9.52 2.06 -14.04
N SER A 100 8.77 1.66 -15.06
CA SER A 100 7.56 2.39 -15.51
C SER A 100 6.49 2.43 -14.41
N TYR A 101 6.30 1.34 -13.66
CA TYR A 101 5.44 1.31 -12.48
C TYR A 101 5.87 2.35 -11.43
N PHE A 102 7.17 2.41 -11.08
CA PHE A 102 7.67 3.40 -10.12
C PHE A 102 7.55 4.83 -10.64
N ASP A 103 7.81 5.08 -11.91
CA ASP A 103 7.68 6.40 -12.51
C ASP A 103 6.25 6.93 -12.41
N ILE A 104 5.25 6.11 -12.73
CA ILE A 104 3.84 6.46 -12.56
C ILE A 104 3.50 6.69 -11.08
N ARG A 105 3.93 5.79 -10.19
CA ARG A 105 3.72 5.93 -8.75
C ARG A 105 4.29 7.24 -8.22
N ASN A 106 5.49 7.62 -8.66
CA ASN A 106 6.15 8.86 -8.27
C ASN A 106 5.44 10.11 -8.81
N LYS A 107 4.92 10.07 -10.04
CA LYS A 107 4.11 11.16 -10.62
C LYS A 107 2.82 11.39 -9.83
N LEU A 108 2.15 10.31 -9.43
CA LEU A 108 0.93 10.37 -8.63
C LEU A 108 1.20 10.83 -7.19
N GLU A 109 2.29 10.37 -6.58
CA GLU A 109 2.75 10.83 -5.27
C GLU A 109 3.08 12.34 -5.30
N PHE A 110 3.84 12.77 -6.31
CA PHE A 110 4.14 14.18 -6.54
C PHE A 110 2.86 15.00 -6.66
N PHE A 111 1.89 14.53 -7.44
CA PHE A 111 0.62 15.23 -7.62
C PHE A 111 -0.10 15.46 -6.29
N LEU A 112 -0.27 14.41 -5.48
CA LEU A 112 -0.87 14.51 -4.16
C LEU A 112 -0.12 15.51 -3.27
N LYS A 113 1.20 15.37 -3.17
CA LYS A 113 2.03 16.21 -2.32
C LYS A 113 1.92 17.68 -2.75
N GLN A 114 2.04 17.96 -4.05
CA GLN A 114 1.95 19.31 -4.58
C GLN A 114 0.56 19.91 -4.39
N ASP A 115 -0.51 19.15 -4.65
CA ASP A 115 -1.89 19.64 -4.52
C ASP A 115 -2.16 20.17 -3.10
N ILE A 116 -1.58 19.54 -2.07
CA ILE A 116 -1.69 19.97 -0.67
C ILE A 116 -0.64 21.04 -0.30
N GLN A 117 0.64 20.76 -0.56
CA GLN A 117 1.76 21.53 -0.01
C GLN A 117 1.97 22.89 -0.68
N GLN A 118 1.49 23.09 -1.91
CA GLN A 118 1.55 24.41 -2.56
C GLN A 118 0.87 25.51 -1.73
N HIS A 119 -0.08 25.15 -0.88
CA HIS A 119 -0.85 26.05 -0.02
C HIS A 119 -0.18 26.33 1.34
N HIS A 120 1.15 26.29 1.42
CA HIS A 120 1.91 26.50 2.66
C HIS A 120 1.53 27.79 3.41
N ASP A 121 1.27 28.89 2.68
CA ASP A 121 0.85 30.17 3.26
C ASP A 121 -0.67 30.34 3.39
N GLN A 122 -1.45 29.34 3.00
CA GLN A 122 -2.92 29.40 2.94
C GLN A 122 -3.53 28.23 3.72
N PRO A 123 -3.63 28.31 5.06
CA PRO A 123 -4.11 27.21 5.91
C PRO A 123 -5.50 26.69 5.55
N ASP A 124 -6.41 27.57 5.11
CA ASP A 124 -7.76 27.21 4.65
C ASP A 124 -7.70 26.33 3.39
N ALA A 125 -6.93 26.74 2.37
CA ALA A 125 -6.75 26.00 1.14
C ALA A 125 -6.04 24.65 1.38
N LYS A 126 -4.97 24.66 2.18
CA LYS A 126 -4.22 23.44 2.58
C LYS A 126 -5.13 22.43 3.28
N LEU A 127 -5.98 22.88 4.20
CA LEU A 127 -6.93 22.03 4.91
C LEU A 127 -8.00 21.44 3.97
N ASN A 128 -8.53 22.23 3.02
CA ASN A 128 -9.51 21.73 2.07
C ASN A 128 -8.91 20.68 1.12
N ALA A 129 -7.70 20.91 0.62
CA ALA A 129 -6.95 19.94 -0.18
C ALA A 129 -6.71 18.65 0.62
N PHE A 130 -6.24 18.75 1.87
CA PHE A 130 -6.04 17.59 2.74
C PHE A 130 -7.34 16.78 2.95
N ARG A 131 -8.45 17.46 3.26
CA ARG A 131 -9.79 16.83 3.38
C ARG A 131 -10.21 16.14 2.08
N ARG A 132 -9.97 16.76 0.93
CA ARG A 132 -10.30 16.18 -0.39
C ARG A 132 -9.56 14.87 -0.62
N TRP A 133 -8.27 14.83 -0.30
CA TRP A 133 -7.45 13.62 -0.47
C TRP A 133 -7.85 12.47 0.47
N ILE A 134 -8.38 12.77 1.66
CA ILE A 134 -9.05 11.74 2.49
C ILE A 134 -10.23 11.14 1.72
N GLY A 135 -11.08 11.98 1.10
CA GLY A 135 -12.19 11.51 0.25
C GLY A 135 -11.73 10.70 -0.97
N ILE A 136 -10.62 11.07 -1.59
CA ILE A 136 -10.02 10.30 -2.70
C ILE A 136 -9.60 8.91 -2.22
N SER A 137 -8.97 8.81 -1.05
CA SER A 137 -8.56 7.53 -0.48
C SER A 137 -9.75 6.60 -0.18
N ASP A 138 -10.85 7.15 0.33
CA ASP A 138 -12.10 6.42 0.56
C ASP A 138 -12.72 5.90 -0.77
N VAL A 139 -12.76 6.74 -1.81
CA VAL A 139 -13.26 6.32 -3.13
C VAL A 139 -12.40 5.20 -3.73
N LEU A 140 -11.08 5.24 -3.54
CA LEU A 140 -10.17 4.18 -4.02
C LEU A 140 -10.46 2.84 -3.33
N LEU A 141 -10.70 2.83 -2.01
CA LEU A 141 -11.14 1.63 -1.29
C LEU A 141 -12.44 1.06 -1.84
N ARG A 142 -13.44 1.92 -2.07
CA ARG A 142 -14.76 1.51 -2.61
C ARG A 142 -14.68 0.98 -4.04
N ARG A 143 -13.65 1.36 -4.80
CA ARG A 143 -13.39 0.88 -6.16
C ARG A 143 -12.50 -0.35 -6.19
N HIS A 144 -12.19 -0.95 -5.04
CA HIS A 144 -11.27 -2.07 -4.91
C HIS A 144 -9.87 -1.76 -5.46
N CYS A 145 -9.48 -0.47 -5.50
CA CYS A 145 -8.15 -0.01 -5.87
C CYS A 145 -7.29 0.17 -4.61
N TYR A 146 -6.91 -0.96 -4.00
CA TYR A 146 -6.21 -0.97 -2.73
C TYR A 146 -4.76 -0.48 -2.86
N GLU A 147 -4.11 -0.74 -4.00
CA GLU A 147 -2.81 -0.14 -4.33
C GLU A 147 -2.88 1.39 -4.36
N GLY A 148 -3.90 1.96 -5.00
CA GLY A 148 -4.13 3.39 -5.02
C GLY A 148 -4.44 3.96 -3.64
N PHE A 149 -5.27 3.26 -2.84
CA PHE A 149 -5.52 3.63 -1.44
C PHE A 149 -4.21 3.68 -0.64
N LEU A 150 -3.37 2.63 -0.73
CA LEU A 150 -2.12 2.56 0.02
C LEU A 150 -1.17 3.70 -0.38
N LEU A 151 -1.06 4.00 -1.69
CA LEU A 151 -0.27 5.11 -2.21
C LEU A 151 -0.73 6.45 -1.62
N VAL A 152 -2.02 6.75 -1.71
CA VAL A 152 -2.58 8.02 -1.25
C VAL A 152 -2.48 8.15 0.27
N PHE A 153 -2.97 7.15 0.99
CA PHE A 153 -3.20 7.29 2.42
C PHE A 153 -1.90 7.24 3.22
N THR A 154 -0.90 6.47 2.79
CA THR A 154 0.44 6.51 3.39
C THR A 154 1.05 7.91 3.28
N ASN A 155 0.91 8.56 2.12
CA ASN A 155 1.38 9.93 1.94
C ASN A 155 0.58 10.95 2.76
N LEU A 156 -0.73 10.75 2.94
CA LEU A 156 -1.52 11.60 3.83
C LEU A 156 -1.09 11.49 5.29
N GLN A 157 -0.77 10.28 5.77
CA GLN A 157 -0.25 10.08 7.12
C GLN A 157 1.09 10.78 7.34
N LEU A 158 1.94 10.86 6.30
CA LEU A 158 3.21 11.59 6.35
C LEU A 158 3.03 13.12 6.32
N ILE A 159 2.02 13.62 5.61
CA ILE A 159 1.71 15.05 5.51
C ILE A 159 0.94 15.55 6.74
N ALA A 160 0.21 14.66 7.42
CA ALA A 160 -0.65 15.01 8.53
C ALA A 160 0.09 15.76 9.64
N SER A 161 -0.45 16.90 10.03
CA SER A 161 -0.01 17.66 11.19
C SER A 161 -1.16 17.80 12.20
N PRO A 162 -0.88 18.01 13.51
CA PRO A 162 -1.93 18.23 14.50
C PRO A 162 -2.91 19.35 14.11
N ASN A 163 -2.44 20.38 13.41
CA ASN A 163 -3.27 21.50 12.94
C ASN A 163 -4.20 21.07 11.79
N LEU A 164 -3.71 20.25 10.85
CA LEU A 164 -4.56 19.70 9.80
C LEU A 164 -5.64 18.78 10.38
N ILE A 165 -5.25 17.84 11.26
CA ILE A 165 -6.21 16.88 11.82
C ILE A 165 -7.27 17.57 12.67
N LYS A 166 -6.87 18.45 13.60
CA LYS A 166 -7.82 19.19 14.46
C LYS A 166 -8.68 20.18 13.67
N GLY A 167 -8.21 20.63 12.51
CA GLY A 167 -8.93 21.54 11.62
C GLY A 167 -10.10 20.87 10.90
N LEU A 168 -10.05 19.56 10.67
CA LEU A 168 -11.07 18.82 9.92
C LEU A 168 -12.45 18.83 10.63
N PRO A 169 -13.57 18.68 9.90
CA PRO A 169 -14.86 18.37 10.51
C PRO A 169 -14.82 17.03 11.25
N GLN A 170 -15.56 16.89 12.36
CA GLN A 170 -15.51 15.69 13.22
C GLN A 170 -15.76 14.37 12.46
N GLY A 171 -16.76 14.33 11.57
CA GLY A 171 -17.03 13.13 10.76
C GLY A 171 -15.83 12.73 9.89
N ILE A 172 -15.14 13.72 9.30
CA ILE A 172 -13.94 13.47 8.49
C ILE A 172 -12.75 13.09 9.37
N GLN A 173 -12.64 13.64 10.60
CA GLN A 173 -11.66 13.18 11.56
C GLN A 173 -11.86 11.70 11.88
N ASN A 174 -13.09 11.28 12.18
CA ASN A 174 -13.41 9.88 12.47
C ASN A 174 -13.02 8.98 11.28
N THR A 175 -13.42 9.34 10.06
CA THR A 175 -13.01 8.64 8.84
C THR A 175 -11.49 8.56 8.71
N TYR A 176 -10.75 9.65 8.92
CA TYR A 176 -9.29 9.63 8.89
C TYR A 176 -8.70 8.65 9.91
N HIS A 177 -9.24 8.61 11.13
CA HIS A 177 -8.74 7.71 12.18
C HIS A 177 -9.06 6.24 11.86
N GLU A 178 -10.24 5.95 11.33
CA GLU A 178 -10.61 4.61 10.86
C GLU A 178 -9.69 4.14 9.73
N LEU A 179 -9.42 5.01 8.75
CA LEU A 179 -8.48 4.72 7.67
C LEU A 179 -7.05 4.54 8.19
N CYS A 180 -6.63 5.24 9.25
CA CYS A 180 -5.35 4.99 9.93
C CYS A 180 -5.28 3.60 10.57
N GLN A 181 -6.36 3.15 11.20
CA GLN A 181 -6.43 1.80 11.77
C GLN A 181 -6.38 0.74 10.66
N LEU A 182 -7.09 0.97 9.57
CA LEU A 182 -7.11 0.09 8.41
C LEU A 182 -5.73 -0.01 7.75
N ASN A 183 -5.05 1.13 7.56
CA ASN A 183 -3.73 1.21 6.92
C ASN A 183 -2.55 0.85 7.85
N SER A 184 -2.83 0.44 9.10
CA SER A 184 -1.79 0.14 10.07
C SER A 184 -0.83 -0.95 9.56
N PRO A 185 0.50 -0.76 9.65
CA PRO A 185 1.47 -1.79 9.25
C PRO A 185 1.53 -2.96 10.25
N HIS A 186 0.81 -2.89 11.38
CA HIS A 186 0.80 -3.92 12.41
C HIS A 186 0.45 -5.31 11.81
N LYS A 187 1.26 -6.31 12.17
CA LYS A 187 1.15 -7.70 11.67
C LYS A 187 1.06 -7.76 10.13
N ASN A 188 1.93 -7.02 9.43
CA ASN A 188 1.99 -6.99 7.96
C ASN A 188 0.65 -6.55 7.34
N HIS A 189 0.12 -5.42 7.79
CA HIS A 189 -1.15 -4.85 7.32
C HIS A 189 -2.36 -5.78 7.50
N LEU A 190 -2.44 -6.48 8.65
CA LEU A 190 -3.51 -7.45 8.91
C LEU A 190 -4.92 -6.87 8.73
N ALA A 191 -5.14 -5.63 9.18
CA ALA A 191 -6.44 -4.96 9.06
C ALA A 191 -6.85 -4.77 7.59
N LEU A 192 -5.96 -4.20 6.76
CA LEU A 192 -6.20 -4.01 5.33
C LEU A 192 -6.35 -5.35 4.61
N ARG A 193 -5.52 -6.35 4.91
CA ARG A 193 -5.63 -7.69 4.30
C ARG A 193 -6.97 -8.36 4.62
N ASN A 194 -7.43 -8.28 5.87
CA ASN A 194 -8.74 -8.79 6.26
C ASN A 194 -9.88 -8.03 5.56
N PHE A 195 -9.75 -6.71 5.42
CA PHE A 195 -10.73 -5.90 4.68
C PHE A 195 -10.81 -6.32 3.21
N ILE A 196 -9.67 -6.49 2.53
CA ILE A 196 -9.61 -6.96 1.13
C ILE A 196 -10.26 -8.34 1.00
N LYS A 197 -9.95 -9.26 1.93
CA LYS A 197 -10.52 -10.62 1.93
C LYS A 197 -12.05 -10.60 2.10
N ASN A 198 -12.56 -9.78 3.01
CA ASN A 198 -14.00 -9.69 3.32
C ASN A 198 -14.78 -8.93 2.24
N ASN A 199 -14.12 -8.08 1.45
CA ASN A 199 -14.72 -7.30 0.37
C ASN A 199 -14.18 -7.73 -1.00
N SER A 200 -13.96 -9.03 -1.19
CA SER A 200 -13.37 -9.55 -2.43
C SER A 200 -14.27 -9.27 -3.63
N ASN A 201 -13.69 -8.74 -4.70
CA ASN A 201 -14.37 -8.44 -5.96
C ASN A 201 -13.46 -8.80 -7.15
N GLU A 202 -14.05 -9.01 -8.33
CA GLU A 202 -13.31 -9.25 -9.58
C GLU A 202 -12.42 -8.05 -9.98
N THR A 203 -12.79 -6.85 -9.55
CA THR A 203 -12.04 -5.61 -9.78
C THR A 203 -10.90 -5.38 -8.78
N ASN A 204 -10.65 -6.32 -7.87
CA ASN A 204 -9.59 -6.18 -6.87
C ASN A 204 -8.24 -5.83 -7.52
N PHE A 205 -7.60 -4.81 -6.96
CA PHE A 205 -6.23 -4.46 -7.24
C PHE A 205 -5.50 -4.33 -5.93
N SER A 206 -4.92 -5.45 -5.50
CA SER A 206 -4.24 -5.58 -4.23
C SER A 206 -2.94 -4.78 -4.24
N PRO A 207 -2.48 -4.26 -3.08
CA PRO A 207 -1.23 -3.54 -3.05
C PRO A 207 -0.07 -4.45 -3.46
N LEU A 208 0.73 -4.03 -4.43
CA LEU A 208 1.76 -4.90 -5.02
C LEU A 208 2.82 -5.31 -3.98
N ILE A 209 3.06 -4.44 -2.99
CA ILE A 209 3.96 -4.72 -1.86
C ILE A 209 3.56 -5.97 -1.08
N PHE A 210 2.28 -6.32 -1.04
CA PHE A 210 1.83 -7.51 -0.34
C PHE A 210 2.28 -8.78 -1.04
N THR A 211 2.47 -8.72 -2.35
CA THR A 211 2.80 -9.87 -3.18
C THR A 211 4.29 -9.95 -3.44
N TYR A 212 4.94 -8.88 -3.92
CA TYR A 212 6.38 -8.95 -4.21
C TYR A 212 7.21 -9.19 -2.94
N HIS A 213 6.81 -8.64 -1.79
CA HIS A 213 7.50 -8.89 -0.52
C HIS A 213 7.30 -10.33 -0.04
N ALA A 214 6.09 -10.88 -0.18
CA ALA A 214 5.82 -12.28 0.16
C ALA A 214 6.63 -13.23 -0.73
N ILE A 215 6.72 -12.95 -2.04
CA ILE A 215 7.55 -13.73 -2.96
C ILE A 215 9.04 -13.60 -2.59
N ALA A 216 9.51 -12.42 -2.18
CA ALA A 216 10.89 -12.22 -1.74
C ALA A 216 11.24 -13.11 -0.54
N VAL A 217 10.41 -13.08 0.50
CA VAL A 217 10.57 -13.92 1.71
C VAL A 217 10.53 -15.41 1.36
N ILE A 218 9.63 -15.84 0.47
CA ILE A 218 9.56 -17.23 0.01
C ILE A 218 10.83 -17.62 -0.76
N ASN A 219 11.32 -16.75 -1.65
CA ASN A 219 12.55 -16.98 -2.40
C ASN A 219 13.76 -17.14 -1.47
N GLU A 220 13.89 -16.29 -0.45
CA GLU A 220 14.94 -16.39 0.59
C GLU A 220 14.83 -17.70 1.37
N SER A 221 13.61 -18.08 1.78
CA SER A 221 13.36 -19.35 2.46
C SER A 221 13.78 -20.56 1.60
N ILE A 222 13.43 -20.56 0.31
CA ILE A 222 13.82 -21.63 -0.63
C ILE A 222 15.35 -21.71 -0.76
N LEU A 223 16.05 -20.57 -0.85
CA LEU A 223 17.51 -20.54 -0.93
C LEU A 223 18.13 -21.12 0.35
N HIS A 224 17.67 -20.68 1.52
CA HIS A 224 18.15 -21.17 2.81
C HIS A 224 17.97 -22.69 2.96
N ILE A 225 16.81 -23.23 2.58
CA ILE A 225 16.55 -24.68 2.63
C ILE A 225 17.49 -25.45 1.70
N ARG A 226 17.77 -24.91 0.50
CA ARG A 226 18.71 -25.54 -0.45
C ARG A 226 20.14 -25.56 0.08
N GLU A 227 20.57 -24.48 0.73
CA GLU A 227 21.88 -24.41 1.38
C GLU A 227 21.99 -25.42 2.52
N GLN A 228 20.95 -25.52 3.37
CA GLN A 228 20.88 -26.54 4.42
C GLN A 228 20.94 -27.96 3.84
N ASP A 229 20.24 -28.23 2.73
CA ASP A 229 20.28 -29.52 2.06
C ASP A 229 21.69 -29.89 1.57
N ILE A 230 22.44 -28.92 1.03
CA ILE A 230 23.83 -29.13 0.61
C ILE A 230 24.70 -29.50 1.81
N VAL A 231 24.59 -28.75 2.91
CA VAL A 231 25.33 -29.02 4.15
C VAL A 231 24.98 -30.40 4.72
N LEU A 232 23.69 -30.73 4.82
CA LEU A 232 23.22 -32.04 5.30
C LEU A 232 23.69 -33.18 4.40
N LYS A 233 23.69 -33.01 3.08
CA LYS A 233 24.20 -34.02 2.13
C LYS A 233 25.71 -34.21 2.28
N SER A 234 26.49 -33.15 2.48
CA SER A 234 27.93 -33.26 2.77
C SER A 234 28.15 -34.00 4.09
N ARG A 235 27.45 -33.58 5.14
CA ARG A 235 27.55 -34.18 6.48
C ARG A 235 27.17 -35.65 6.47
N LYS A 236 26.13 -36.03 5.72
CA LYS A 236 25.74 -37.44 5.54
C LYS A 236 26.87 -38.28 4.96
N LYS A 237 27.62 -37.74 3.97
CA LYS A 237 28.77 -38.43 3.36
C LYS A 237 29.93 -38.55 4.34
N GLU A 238 30.19 -37.52 5.15
CA GLU A 238 31.21 -37.56 6.21
C GLU A 238 30.87 -38.60 7.28
N VAL A 239 29.67 -38.53 7.85
CA VAL A 239 29.19 -39.48 8.86
C VAL A 239 29.22 -40.91 8.33
N ARG A 240 28.84 -41.14 7.07
CA ARG A 240 28.92 -42.47 6.44
C ARG A 240 30.36 -42.98 6.35
N ARG A 241 31.31 -42.12 5.94
CA ARG A 241 32.74 -42.48 5.88
C ARG A 241 33.28 -42.81 7.25
N GLU A 242 32.90 -42.04 8.26
CA GLU A 242 33.36 -42.23 9.64
C GLU A 242 32.78 -43.49 10.28
N ILE A 243 31.49 -43.77 10.06
CA ILE A 243 30.87 -45.05 10.46
C ILE A 243 31.61 -46.22 9.80
N HIS A 244 31.90 -46.13 8.51
CA HIS A 244 32.62 -47.18 7.79
C HIS A 244 34.04 -47.40 8.33
N ARG A 245 34.77 -46.32 8.65
CA ARG A 245 36.10 -46.40 9.27
C ARG A 245 36.05 -47.13 10.61
N LEU A 246 35.19 -46.66 11.51
CA LEU A 246 35.05 -47.22 12.85
C LEU A 246 34.43 -48.62 12.86
N GLN A 247 33.67 -49.00 11.83
CA GLN A 247 33.15 -50.35 11.67
C GLN A 247 34.28 -51.38 11.52
N HIS A 248 35.40 -51.02 10.88
CA HIS A 248 36.56 -51.91 10.76
C HIS A 248 37.39 -52.03 12.05
N GLU A 249 37.22 -51.10 12.98
CA GLU A 249 37.92 -51.07 14.27
C GLU A 249 37.14 -51.83 15.37
N MET A 250 35.93 -52.33 15.05
CA MET A 250 35.01 -52.93 16.02
C MET A 250 34.60 -54.36 15.61
N ASP A 251 34.26 -55.20 16.60
CA ASP A 251 33.77 -56.55 16.32
C ASP A 251 32.48 -56.52 15.49
N SER A 252 32.40 -57.41 14.48
CA SER A 252 31.28 -57.41 13.52
C SER A 252 29.94 -57.78 14.16
N SER A 253 29.94 -58.60 15.22
CA SER A 253 28.73 -58.95 15.98
C SER A 253 28.24 -57.74 16.77
N ASP A 254 29.16 -57.07 17.47
CA ASP A 254 28.86 -55.90 18.27
C ASP A 254 28.34 -54.73 17.42
N PHE A 255 28.89 -54.53 16.22
CA PHE A 255 28.40 -53.51 15.29
C PHE A 255 26.96 -53.78 14.85
N LYS A 256 26.65 -55.02 14.46
CA LYS A 256 25.29 -55.41 14.05
C LYS A 256 24.30 -55.22 15.18
N LYS A 257 24.67 -55.61 16.40
CA LYS A 257 23.85 -55.44 17.62
C LYS A 257 23.62 -53.95 17.91
N LEU A 258 24.68 -53.14 17.89
CA LEU A 258 24.61 -51.70 18.12
C LEU A 258 23.75 -50.98 17.06
N HIS A 259 23.94 -51.29 15.78
CA HIS A 259 23.17 -50.71 14.68
C HIS A 259 21.68 -50.97 14.87
N LYS A 260 21.30 -52.22 15.14
CA LYS A 260 19.90 -52.62 15.37
C LYS A 260 19.29 -51.88 16.58
N LEU A 261 20.01 -51.78 17.69
CA LEU A 261 19.55 -51.06 18.88
C LEU A 261 19.32 -49.56 18.60
N VAL A 262 20.24 -48.91 17.88
CA VAL A 262 20.08 -47.49 17.49
C VAL A 262 18.95 -47.31 16.48
N GLU A 263 18.81 -48.26 15.56
CA GLU A 263 17.76 -48.27 14.55
C GLU A 263 16.38 -48.42 15.19
N ASN A 264 16.21 -49.28 16.19
CA ASN A 264 14.93 -49.49 16.87
C ASN A 264 14.66 -48.50 18.01
N ARG A 265 15.63 -47.64 18.36
CA ARG A 265 15.58 -46.75 19.55
C ARG A 265 15.48 -47.51 20.86
N GLU A 266 16.06 -48.70 20.92
CA GLU A 266 16.05 -49.57 22.10
C GLU A 266 17.13 -49.15 23.12
N HIS A 267 17.03 -49.69 24.34
CA HIS A 267 18.03 -49.47 25.38
C HIS A 267 19.37 -50.09 24.96
N ILE A 268 20.45 -49.30 25.01
CA ILE A 268 21.80 -49.77 24.71
C ILE A 268 22.46 -50.25 26.02
N PRO A 269 22.81 -51.54 26.14
CA PRO A 269 23.48 -52.10 27.31
C PRO A 269 24.75 -51.32 27.71
N ARG A 270 25.09 -51.29 29.01
CA ARG A 270 26.18 -50.45 29.54
C ARG A 270 27.54 -50.83 28.95
N ASP A 271 27.80 -52.13 28.83
CA ASP A 271 28.96 -52.75 28.19
C ASP A 271 29.19 -52.23 26.77
N LEU A 272 28.15 -52.20 25.93
CA LEU A 272 28.23 -51.67 24.56
C LEU A 272 28.29 -50.14 24.51
N LYS A 273 27.76 -49.46 25.52
CA LYS A 273 27.63 -47.98 25.54
C LYS A 273 28.92 -47.27 25.93
N TYR A 274 29.70 -47.78 26.88
CA TYR A 274 30.87 -47.05 27.41
C TYR A 274 32.01 -46.92 26.39
N GLY A 275 32.25 -47.94 25.55
CA GLY A 275 33.27 -47.90 24.49
C GLY A 275 32.83 -47.23 23.18
N ASN A 276 31.52 -47.18 22.89
CA ASN A 276 31.02 -46.83 21.55
C ASN A 276 30.20 -45.53 21.50
N ARG A 277 30.36 -44.62 22.48
CA ARG A 277 29.55 -43.38 22.56
C ARG A 277 29.59 -42.55 21.28
N TYR A 278 30.76 -42.43 20.65
CA TYR A 278 30.93 -41.67 19.41
C TYR A 278 30.22 -42.35 18.23
N MET A 279 30.40 -43.67 18.04
CA MET A 279 29.68 -44.46 17.03
C MET A 279 28.16 -44.36 17.21
N ILE A 280 27.66 -44.47 18.44
CA ILE A 280 26.23 -44.31 18.76
C ILE A 280 25.73 -42.93 18.32
N SER A 281 26.52 -41.88 18.55
CA SER A 281 26.20 -40.52 18.09
C SER A 281 26.11 -40.44 16.57
N LEU A 282 27.10 -41.01 15.86
CA LEU A 282 27.14 -41.03 14.40
C LEU A 282 25.98 -41.82 13.79
N LEU A 283 25.64 -43.01 14.33
CA LEU A 283 24.49 -43.80 13.87
C LEU A 283 23.17 -43.05 14.08
N ARG A 284 23.01 -42.36 15.21
CA ARG A 284 21.84 -41.50 15.47
C ARG A 284 21.77 -40.33 14.50
N GLU A 285 22.90 -39.68 14.23
CA GLU A 285 23.01 -38.58 13.29
C GLU A 285 22.69 -39.06 11.86
N PHE A 286 23.27 -40.19 11.43
CA PHE A 286 23.02 -40.81 10.12
C PHE A 286 21.55 -41.12 9.89
N LYS A 287 20.80 -41.49 10.95
CA LYS A 287 19.34 -41.68 10.89
C LYS A 287 18.54 -40.37 10.88
N ARG A 288 19.04 -39.32 11.54
CA ARG A 288 18.37 -38.01 11.61
C ARG A 288 18.48 -37.22 10.31
N ILE A 289 19.64 -37.26 9.65
CA ILE A 289 19.89 -36.47 8.43
C ILE A 289 18.88 -36.76 7.31
N PRO A 290 18.55 -38.02 6.94
CA PRO A 290 17.52 -38.31 5.95
C PRO A 290 16.14 -37.77 6.32
N LYS A 291 15.76 -37.78 7.60
CA LYS A 291 14.49 -37.20 8.07
C LYS A 291 14.49 -35.68 7.94
N ALA A 292 15.60 -35.02 8.27
CA ALA A 292 15.75 -33.59 8.07
C ALA A 292 15.66 -33.21 6.58
N LEU A 293 16.33 -33.95 5.70
CA LEU A 293 16.24 -33.78 4.25
C LEU A 293 14.80 -33.97 3.72
N GLN A 294 14.10 -34.99 4.21
CA GLN A 294 12.68 -35.22 3.84
C GLN A 294 11.79 -34.08 4.31
N ASN A 295 12.01 -33.56 5.53
CA ASN A 295 11.29 -32.40 6.05
C ASN A 295 11.56 -31.15 5.23
N ASN A 296 12.83 -30.90 4.89
CA ASN A 296 13.23 -29.80 4.00
C ASN A 296 12.56 -29.90 2.64
N GLN A 297 12.48 -31.09 2.05
CA GLN A 297 11.78 -31.30 0.79
C GLN A 297 10.27 -31.00 0.90
N LYS A 298 9.63 -31.39 2.02
CA LYS A 298 8.22 -31.06 2.28
C LYS A 298 8.01 -29.54 2.34
N ILE A 299 8.81 -28.85 3.16
CA ILE A 299 8.74 -27.39 3.28
C ILE A 299 8.99 -26.73 1.92
N LEU A 300 9.98 -27.20 1.14
CA LEU A 300 10.29 -26.65 -0.18
C LEU A 300 9.13 -26.83 -1.18
N CYS A 301 8.37 -27.92 -1.11
CA CYS A 301 7.15 -28.09 -1.90
C CYS A 301 6.08 -27.07 -1.49
N GLU A 302 5.81 -26.92 -0.19
CA GLU A 302 4.84 -25.95 0.34
C GLU A 302 5.20 -24.51 -0.05
N GLN A 303 6.48 -24.13 0.04
CA GLN A 303 6.96 -22.80 -0.36
C GLN A 303 6.77 -22.55 -1.86
N LYS A 304 7.03 -23.55 -2.71
CA LYS A 304 6.81 -23.44 -4.17
C LYS A 304 5.33 -23.31 -4.52
N GLU A 305 4.47 -24.04 -3.81
CA GLU A 305 3.01 -23.96 -3.98
C GLU A 305 2.51 -22.56 -3.60
N GLN A 306 2.87 -22.06 -2.41
CA GLN A 306 2.52 -20.70 -1.97
C GLN A 306 2.98 -19.62 -2.96
N ARG A 307 4.21 -19.73 -3.48
CA ARG A 307 4.71 -18.80 -4.51
C ARG A 307 3.88 -18.86 -5.79
N THR A 308 3.46 -20.06 -6.20
CA THR A 308 2.64 -20.26 -7.39
C THR A 308 1.25 -19.66 -7.20
N ASP A 309 0.64 -19.82 -6.02
CA ASP A 309 -0.65 -19.23 -5.69
C ASP A 309 -0.63 -17.69 -5.71
N LEU A 310 0.45 -17.09 -5.23
CA LEU A 310 0.65 -15.64 -5.31
C LEU A 310 0.74 -15.15 -6.76
N ILE A 311 1.49 -15.87 -7.61
CA ILE A 311 1.59 -15.54 -9.04
C ILE A 311 0.24 -15.72 -9.75
N ASN A 312 -0.51 -16.78 -9.43
CA ASN A 312 -1.85 -17.01 -9.97
C ASN A 312 -2.83 -15.91 -9.55
N THR A 313 -2.69 -15.40 -8.32
CA THR A 313 -3.49 -14.25 -7.84
C THR A 313 -3.20 -13.00 -8.67
N ILE A 314 -1.93 -12.70 -8.97
CA ILE A 314 -1.55 -11.60 -9.86
C ILE A 314 -2.17 -11.78 -11.25
N ALA A 315 -2.02 -12.96 -11.84
CA ALA A 315 -2.56 -13.26 -13.17
C ALA A 315 -4.08 -13.06 -13.21
N LYS A 316 -4.79 -13.46 -12.14
CA LYS A 316 -6.23 -13.22 -12.00
C LYS A 316 -6.55 -11.73 -11.95
N GLU A 317 -5.87 -10.94 -11.14
CA GLU A 317 -6.08 -9.48 -11.08
C GLU A 317 -5.72 -8.78 -12.42
N GLN A 318 -4.71 -9.27 -13.14
CA GLN A 318 -4.30 -8.77 -14.46
C GLN A 318 -5.30 -9.12 -15.58
N SER A 319 -6.10 -10.18 -15.41
CA SER A 319 -7.10 -10.58 -16.41
C SER A 319 -8.29 -9.63 -16.52
N PHE A 320 -8.49 -8.75 -15.53
CA PHE A 320 -9.58 -7.79 -15.52
C PHE A 320 -9.35 -6.67 -16.55
N LYS A 321 -10.37 -6.36 -17.36
CA LYS A 321 -10.29 -5.29 -18.37
C LYS A 321 -10.38 -3.92 -17.70
N GLY A 322 -9.28 -3.16 -17.74
CA GLY A 322 -9.21 -1.79 -17.22
C GLY A 322 -10.26 -0.84 -17.84
N LYS A 323 -10.65 0.17 -17.06
CA LYS A 323 -11.45 1.29 -17.56
C LYS A 323 -10.53 2.28 -18.26
N THR A 324 -10.96 2.79 -19.41
CA THR A 324 -10.23 3.86 -20.09
C THR A 324 -10.52 5.20 -19.43
N LEU A 325 -9.48 6.02 -19.32
CA LEU A 325 -9.59 7.34 -18.73
C LEU A 325 -10.18 8.32 -19.77
N PRO A 326 -11.21 9.11 -19.43
CA PRO A 326 -11.73 10.15 -20.31
C PRO A 326 -10.66 11.16 -20.75
N ALA A 327 -10.78 11.71 -21.96
CA ALA A 327 -9.77 12.58 -22.56
C ALA A 327 -9.40 13.82 -21.71
N TYR A 328 -10.35 14.40 -20.97
CA TYR A 328 -10.05 15.55 -20.09
C TYR A 328 -9.21 15.14 -18.87
N LEU A 329 -9.40 13.91 -18.35
CA LEU A 329 -8.58 13.38 -17.27
C LEU A 329 -7.21 12.93 -17.78
N GLU A 330 -7.10 12.46 -19.02
CA GLU A 330 -5.80 12.26 -19.67
C GLU A 330 -5.03 13.59 -19.79
N LYS A 331 -5.69 14.69 -20.17
CA LYS A 331 -5.08 16.02 -20.16
C LYS A 331 -4.60 16.42 -18.75
N THR A 332 -5.39 16.13 -17.71
CA THR A 332 -4.98 16.35 -16.31
C THR A 332 -3.73 15.54 -15.96
N PHE A 333 -3.70 14.25 -16.30
CA PHE A 333 -2.53 13.40 -16.03
C PHE A 333 -1.29 13.82 -16.82
N ASN A 334 -1.45 14.24 -18.07
CA ASN A 334 -0.35 14.78 -18.88
C ASN A 334 0.21 16.07 -18.26
N ARG A 335 -0.65 16.93 -17.71
CA ARG A 335 -0.22 18.14 -16.99
C ARG A 335 0.55 17.79 -15.72
N ILE A 336 0.11 16.78 -14.97
CA ILE A 336 0.81 16.25 -13.80
C ILE A 336 2.20 15.74 -14.19
N SER A 337 2.26 14.88 -15.21
CA SER A 337 3.50 14.29 -15.72
C SER A 337 4.50 15.35 -16.19
N PHE A 338 4.02 16.37 -16.89
CA PHE A 338 4.84 17.51 -17.32
C PHE A 338 5.44 18.25 -16.12
N ARG A 339 4.63 18.57 -15.09
CA ARG A 339 5.09 19.27 -13.88
C ARG A 339 6.11 18.43 -13.11
N TYR A 340 5.88 17.12 -12.97
CA TYR A 340 6.81 16.19 -12.33
C TYR A 340 8.15 16.14 -13.04
N ASN A 341 8.15 15.95 -14.37
CA ASN A 341 9.37 15.88 -15.18
C ASN A 341 10.16 17.20 -15.11
N LYS A 342 9.47 18.34 -15.16
CA LYS A 342 10.07 19.65 -15.00
C LYS A 342 10.77 19.77 -13.64
N GLN A 343 10.10 19.42 -12.54
CA GLN A 343 10.70 19.48 -11.21
C GLN A 343 11.91 18.54 -11.06
N ASN A 344 11.83 17.33 -11.61
CA ASN A 344 12.95 16.39 -11.58
C ASN A 344 14.16 16.91 -12.35
N LEU A 345 13.95 17.52 -13.52
CA LEU A 345 15.01 18.16 -14.28
C LEU A 345 15.67 19.29 -13.47
N GLU A 346 14.86 20.16 -12.86
CA GLU A 346 15.35 21.26 -12.02
C GLU A 346 16.12 20.76 -10.79
N ARG A 347 15.70 19.66 -10.16
CA ARG A 347 16.44 19.00 -9.07
C ARG A 347 17.77 18.42 -9.54
N ASN A 348 17.79 17.76 -10.70
CA ASN A 348 19.02 17.19 -11.27
C ASN A 348 20.04 18.27 -11.65
N LEU A 349 19.56 19.45 -12.06
CA LEU A 349 20.39 20.63 -12.35
C LEU A 349 20.80 21.40 -11.08
N GLY A 350 20.39 20.96 -9.88
CA GLY A 350 20.69 21.63 -8.62
C GLY A 350 19.97 22.97 -8.43
N ILE A 351 18.99 23.30 -9.28
CA ILE A 351 18.22 24.55 -9.24
C ILE A 351 17.24 24.55 -8.05
N VAL A 352 16.67 23.39 -7.74
CA VAL A 352 15.74 23.20 -6.62
C VAL A 352 16.41 22.33 -5.56
N THR A 353 16.74 22.91 -4.40
CA THR A 353 17.15 22.15 -3.22
C THR A 353 15.99 21.29 -2.70
N LYS A 354 16.32 20.17 -2.01
CA LYS A 354 15.41 19.13 -1.47
C LYS A 354 14.07 19.68 -0.94
N GLU A 355 13.03 18.82 -1.00
CA GLU A 355 11.66 19.06 -0.52
C GLU A 355 11.63 20.10 0.61
N PRO A 356 10.85 21.20 0.48
CA PRO A 356 10.83 22.24 1.49
C PRO A 356 10.54 21.59 2.84
N VAL A 357 11.50 21.72 3.76
CA VAL A 357 11.38 21.27 5.14
C VAL A 357 10.05 21.79 5.64
N SER A 358 9.17 20.87 6.06
CA SER A 358 7.85 21.13 6.63
C SER A 358 7.85 22.46 7.38
N HIS A 359 7.44 23.53 6.69
CA HIS A 359 7.43 24.86 7.31
C HIS A 359 6.43 24.77 8.44
N ARG A 360 6.88 25.12 9.65
CA ARG A 360 6.07 25.19 10.87
C ARG A 360 4.73 25.83 10.50
N ASP A 361 3.64 25.08 10.63
CA ASP A 361 2.28 25.60 10.42
C ASP A 361 2.10 26.81 11.37
N THR A 362 2.21 28.03 10.84
CA THR A 362 2.28 29.27 11.64
C THR A 362 0.92 29.71 12.18
N ALA A 363 -0.18 29.20 11.63
CA ALA A 363 -1.52 29.43 12.17
C ALA A 363 -2.50 28.27 11.84
N PRO A 364 -3.41 27.91 12.77
CA PRO A 364 -4.45 26.93 12.49
C PRO A 364 -5.47 27.48 11.49
N SER A 365 -5.92 26.61 10.58
CA SER A 365 -6.95 26.91 9.59
C SER A 365 -8.27 27.33 10.25
N ARG A 366 -8.95 28.31 9.67
CA ARG A 366 -10.24 28.81 10.14
C ARG A 366 -11.41 28.42 9.23
N LEU A 367 -11.14 27.76 8.11
CA LEU A 367 -12.10 27.38 7.07
C LEU A 367 -13.37 26.75 7.66
N TYR A 368 -13.18 25.71 8.46
CA TYR A 368 -14.25 25.00 9.16
C TYR A 368 -14.39 25.43 10.61
N SER A 369 -13.95 26.63 11.02
CA SER A 369 -14.19 27.17 12.37
C SER A 369 -15.30 28.23 12.39
N HIS A 370 -15.42 29.04 11.32
CA HIS A 370 -16.30 30.21 11.32
C HIS A 370 -17.10 30.45 10.03
N SER A 371 -16.87 29.74 8.91
CA SER A 371 -17.40 30.20 7.62
C SER A 371 -17.84 29.14 6.61
N LEU A 372 -17.21 27.96 6.55
CA LEU A 372 -17.78 26.77 5.90
C LEU A 372 -18.32 25.77 6.91
N ARG A 373 -18.44 26.18 8.19
CA ARG A 373 -19.21 25.40 9.13
C ARG A 373 -20.67 25.40 8.70
N PRO A 374 -21.37 24.29 8.95
CA PRO A 374 -22.82 24.16 8.90
C PRO A 374 -23.57 25.11 9.89
N SER A 375 -23.22 26.40 10.01
CA SER A 375 -23.85 27.33 10.96
C SER A 375 -25.24 27.85 10.52
N PHE A 376 -25.90 27.14 9.60
CA PHE A 376 -27.33 27.29 9.25
C PHE A 376 -28.20 26.05 9.63
N TRP A 377 -27.62 25.04 10.30
CA TRP A 377 -28.25 23.79 10.78
C TRP A 377 -29.49 23.94 11.68
N ASN A 378 -29.53 25.02 12.46
CA ASN A 378 -30.45 25.22 13.59
C ASN A 378 -31.93 25.45 13.23
N ARG A 379 -32.41 25.03 12.06
CA ARG A 379 -33.86 25.11 11.75
C ARG A 379 -34.52 23.87 11.16
N LYS A 380 -33.79 22.78 10.85
CA LYS A 380 -34.41 21.48 10.47
C LYS A 380 -33.51 20.29 10.83
N GLY A 381 -33.60 19.84 12.09
CA GLY A 381 -33.51 18.43 12.52
C GLY A 381 -32.26 17.58 12.27
N LYS A 382 -31.25 17.99 11.48
CA LYS A 382 -30.03 17.19 11.26
C LYS A 382 -28.79 17.87 11.86
N SER A 383 -27.98 17.11 12.59
CA SER A 383 -26.74 17.60 13.20
C SER A 383 -25.65 17.83 12.13
N ALA A 384 -24.66 18.67 12.43
CA ALA A 384 -23.48 18.86 11.58
C ALA A 384 -22.78 17.53 11.28
N GLU A 385 -22.73 16.66 12.28
CA GLU A 385 -22.24 15.28 12.19
C GLU A 385 -23.03 14.45 11.18
N GLN A 386 -24.36 14.43 11.27
CA GLN A 386 -25.22 13.66 10.36
C GLN A 386 -25.08 14.09 8.89
N HIS A 387 -24.83 15.37 8.60
CA HIS A 387 -24.61 15.84 7.23
C HIS A 387 -23.25 15.44 6.66
N TRP A 388 -22.16 15.62 7.42
CA TRP A 388 -20.84 15.16 6.98
C TRP A 388 -20.81 13.64 6.87
N ASN A 389 -21.54 12.95 7.74
CA ASN A 389 -21.80 11.53 7.59
C ASN A 389 -22.58 11.27 6.28
N GLU A 390 -23.73 11.86 6.03
CA GLU A 390 -24.47 11.59 4.77
C GLU A 390 -23.68 11.95 3.48
N THR A 391 -22.77 12.92 3.55
CA THR A 391 -22.02 13.41 2.38
C THR A 391 -20.70 12.66 2.16
N PHE A 392 -20.05 12.21 3.25
CA PHE A 392 -18.69 11.64 3.21
C PHE A 392 -18.51 10.40 4.10
N THR A 393 -19.59 9.82 4.65
CA THR A 393 -19.51 8.53 5.34
C THR A 393 -18.91 7.51 4.38
N PRO A 394 -17.83 6.83 4.79
CA PRO A 394 -17.38 5.62 4.14
C PRO A 394 -18.50 4.57 4.20
N SER A 395 -19.24 4.41 3.11
CA SER A 395 -20.30 3.39 3.03
C SER A 395 -19.74 1.97 3.19
N CYS A 396 -18.43 1.78 3.02
CA CYS A 396 -17.75 0.49 3.17
C CYS A 396 -17.30 0.16 4.61
N LEU A 397 -17.43 1.09 5.56
CA LEU A 397 -17.11 0.84 6.98
C LEU A 397 -18.36 0.69 7.86
N HIS A 398 -19.56 0.87 7.29
CA HIS A 398 -20.85 0.77 7.99
C HIS A 398 -21.43 -0.64 8.07
N SER A 399 -20.71 -1.67 7.61
CA SER A 399 -21.05 -3.06 7.91
C SER A 399 -20.43 -3.49 9.26
N ARG A 400 -20.99 -2.97 10.35
CA ARG A 400 -20.94 -3.61 11.66
C ARG A 400 -22.33 -3.67 12.25
#